data_AF-A0ABC9HGS3-F1
#
_entry.id   AF-A0ABC9HGS3-F1
#
_cell.length_a   1.000
_cell.length_b   1.000
_cell.length_c   1.000
_cell.angle_alpha   90.00
_cell.angle_beta   90.00
_cell.angle_gamma   90.00
#
_symmetry.space_group_name_H-M   'P 1'
#
loop_
_entity.id
_entity.type
_entity.pdbx_description
1 polymer ?
#
loop_
_entity_poly.entity_id
_entity_poly.type
_entity_poly.pdbx_seq_one_letter_code
_entity_poly.pdbx_strand_id
1 'polypeptide(L)'
;MNGELDFRQALTSRLALMKPTKDDISRYLSSKKPSLTEGIDTIVEKLKSNGIEVYLVSGGFDLLVNPVAASLNLPQENVYSNKLLFADDGSYAGFDTGALTSKSEGKALVVAELIERLHTKVVIVGDGMTDARACPPATHFVGFGVNVDRPSVRDSTPYFCTSVDQLEQLFQSVGLIRD
;
A
#
# COMPACT_ATOMS: atom_id res chain seq x y z
N MET A 1 4.27 2.81 -18.56
CA MET A 1 5.22 3.95 -18.49
C MET A 1 6.61 3.36 -18.28
N ASN A 2 7.53 3.59 -19.23
CA ASN A 2 8.87 2.98 -19.28
C ASN A 2 9.83 3.62 -18.27
N GLY A 3 9.78 3.17 -17.01
CA GLY A 3 10.96 3.00 -16.13
C GLY A 3 11.87 4.18 -15.72
N GLU A 4 11.80 5.37 -16.32
CA GLU A 4 12.88 6.38 -16.16
C GLU A 4 12.46 7.75 -15.61
N LEU A 5 11.16 8.00 -15.42
CA LEU A 5 10.76 9.10 -14.55
C LEU A 5 10.92 8.63 -13.11
N ASP A 6 11.90 9.19 -12.38
CA ASP A 6 12.00 9.06 -10.93
C ASP A 6 10.60 9.27 -10.35
N PHE A 7 10.08 8.28 -9.61
CA PHE A 7 8.71 8.28 -9.09
C PHE A 7 8.37 9.62 -8.43
N ARG A 8 9.35 10.19 -7.73
CA ARG A 8 9.26 11.53 -7.12
C ARG A 8 9.02 12.62 -8.15
N GLN A 9 9.75 12.65 -9.26
CA GLN A 9 9.54 13.62 -10.32
C GLN A 9 8.15 13.46 -10.94
N ALA A 10 7.71 12.23 -11.22
CA ALA A 10 6.37 11.97 -11.73
C ALA A 10 5.26 12.39 -10.75
N LEU A 11 5.46 12.17 -9.45
CA LEU A 11 4.54 12.61 -8.39
C LEU A 11 4.52 14.14 -8.29
N THR A 12 5.69 14.77 -8.28
CA THR A 12 5.87 16.23 -8.23
C THR A 12 5.17 16.90 -9.41
N SER A 13 5.41 16.43 -10.64
CA SER A 13 4.78 16.98 -11.84
C SER A 13 3.26 16.85 -11.81
N ARG A 14 2.72 15.69 -11.38
CA ARG A 14 1.26 15.50 -11.26
C ARG A 14 0.64 16.45 -10.24
N LEU A 15 1.27 16.60 -9.07
CA LEU A 15 0.76 17.49 -8.02
C LEU A 15 0.93 18.97 -8.36
N ALA A 16 2.00 19.34 -9.06
CA ALA A 16 2.21 20.71 -9.53
C ALA A 16 1.15 21.14 -10.56
N LEU A 17 0.64 20.19 -11.35
CA LEU A 17 -0.49 20.43 -12.27
C LEU A 17 -1.84 20.45 -11.54
N MET A 18 -2.06 19.52 -10.60
CA MET A 18 -3.36 19.39 -9.92
C MET A 18 -3.58 20.44 -8.83
N LYS A 19 -2.54 20.79 -8.07
CA LYS A 19 -2.57 21.69 -6.90
C LYS A 19 -3.81 21.50 -6.02
N PRO A 20 -4.05 20.28 -5.52
CA PRO A 20 -5.28 19.99 -4.77
C PRO A 20 -5.33 20.81 -3.49
N THR A 21 -6.42 21.53 -3.26
CA THR A 21 -6.64 22.18 -1.96
C THR A 21 -7.14 21.16 -0.94
N LYS A 22 -7.05 21.51 0.34
CA LYS A 22 -7.63 20.71 1.43
C LYS A 22 -9.14 20.52 1.25
N ASP A 23 -9.82 21.53 0.72
CA ASP A 23 -11.27 21.47 0.44
C ASP A 23 -11.59 20.52 -0.72
N ASP A 24 -10.78 20.52 -1.80
CA ASP A 24 -10.98 19.60 -2.92
C ASP A 24 -10.89 18.13 -2.49
N ILE A 25 -9.91 17.81 -1.63
CA ILE A 25 -9.74 16.46 -1.09
C ILE A 25 -10.90 16.10 -0.16
N SER A 26 -11.33 17.02 0.69
CA SER A 26 -12.47 16.81 1.59
C SER A 26 -13.75 16.53 0.81
N ARG A 27 -14.01 17.31 -0.25
CA ARG A 27 -15.15 17.13 -1.16
C ARG A 27 -15.07 15.83 -1.95
N TYR A 28 -13.87 15.43 -2.36
CA TYR A 28 -13.65 14.13 -3.00
C TYR A 28 -13.97 12.98 -2.04
N LEU A 29 -13.44 13.01 -0.82
CA LEU A 29 -13.67 11.97 0.20
C LEU A 29 -15.13 11.90 0.66
N SER A 30 -15.84 13.03 0.68
CA SER A 30 -17.28 13.05 1.01
C SER A 30 -18.15 12.46 -0.08
N SER A 31 -17.73 12.56 -1.36
CA SER A 31 -18.50 12.06 -2.51
C SER A 31 -18.10 10.65 -2.95
N LYS A 32 -16.86 10.24 -2.71
CA LYS A 32 -16.31 8.94 -3.08
C LYS A 32 -15.50 8.37 -1.92
N LYS A 33 -16.15 7.49 -1.15
CA LYS A 33 -15.46 6.74 -0.11
C LYS A 33 -14.61 5.63 -0.74
N PRO A 34 -13.36 5.43 -0.29
CA PRO A 34 -12.61 4.22 -0.61
C PRO A 34 -13.43 2.98 -0.24
N SER A 35 -13.50 2.01 -1.14
CA SER A 35 -14.09 0.70 -0.86
C SER A 35 -12.99 -0.33 -0.64
N LEU A 36 -13.20 -1.23 0.30
CA LEU A 36 -12.36 -2.41 0.46
C LEU A 36 -12.67 -3.41 -0.65
N THR A 37 -11.65 -4.17 -1.07
CA THR A 37 -11.89 -5.40 -1.82
C THR A 37 -12.66 -6.37 -0.92
N GLU A 38 -13.79 -6.88 -1.41
CA GLU A 38 -14.70 -7.72 -0.63
C GLU A 38 -13.97 -8.91 -0.01
N GLY A 39 -14.09 -9.07 1.32
CA GLY A 39 -13.47 -10.14 2.11
C GLY A 39 -12.04 -9.87 2.59
N ILE A 40 -11.40 -8.76 2.19
CA ILE A 40 -10.03 -8.44 2.65
C ILE A 40 -9.97 -8.12 4.15
N ASP A 41 -11.04 -7.54 4.70
CA ASP A 41 -11.22 -7.28 6.12
C ASP A 41 -11.14 -8.58 6.95
N THR A 42 -11.83 -9.62 6.49
CA THR A 42 -11.82 -10.95 7.12
C THR A 42 -10.42 -11.55 7.13
N ILE A 43 -9.67 -11.45 6.01
CA ILE A 43 -8.28 -11.90 5.96
C ILE A 43 -7.40 -11.13 6.96
N VAL A 44 -7.53 -9.81 7.01
CA VAL A 44 -6.76 -8.97 7.94
C VAL A 44 -7.06 -9.32 9.40
N GLU A 45 -8.33 -9.54 9.73
CA GLU A 45 -8.74 -9.97 11.08
C GLU A 45 -8.15 -11.34 11.44
N LYS A 46 -8.20 -12.31 10.53
CA LYS A 46 -7.61 -13.65 10.75
C LYS A 46 -6.10 -13.57 10.96
N LEU A 47 -5.38 -12.81 10.14
CA LEU A 47 -3.93 -12.58 10.32
C LEU A 47 -3.62 -11.99 11.70
N LYS A 48 -4.35 -10.94 12.09
CA LYS A 48 -4.19 -10.31 13.42
C LYS A 48 -4.50 -11.28 14.56
N SER A 49 -5.55 -12.10 14.44
CA SER A 49 -5.91 -13.11 15.45
C SER A 49 -4.84 -14.18 15.64
N ASN A 50 -4.04 -14.43 14.60
CA ASN A 50 -2.90 -15.34 14.63
C ASN A 50 -1.58 -14.66 15.05
N GLY A 51 -1.63 -13.42 15.54
CA GLY A 51 -0.46 -12.68 15.99
C GLY A 51 0.42 -12.15 14.85
N ILE A 52 -0.10 -12.09 13.63
CA ILE A 52 0.62 -11.51 12.49
C ILE A 52 0.31 -10.02 12.42
N GLU A 53 1.36 -9.20 12.48
CA GLU A 53 1.23 -7.75 12.28
C GLU A 53 0.93 -7.43 10.81
N VAL A 54 -0.08 -6.60 10.58
CA VAL A 54 -0.50 -6.17 9.24
C VAL A 54 -0.15 -4.70 9.06
N TYR A 55 0.49 -4.39 7.94
CA TYR A 55 0.91 -3.04 7.54
C TYR A 55 0.27 -2.64 6.21
N LEU A 56 -0.07 -1.36 6.07
CA LEU A 56 -0.58 -0.78 4.84
C LEU A 56 0.45 0.18 4.24
N VAL A 57 1.02 -0.19 3.08
CA VAL A 57 2.08 0.59 2.42
C VAL A 57 1.61 1.08 1.04
N SER A 58 1.47 2.38 0.88
CA SER A 58 0.86 2.98 -0.31
C SER A 58 1.69 4.13 -0.89
N GLY A 59 1.75 4.20 -2.22
CA GLY A 59 2.24 5.40 -2.92
C GLY A 59 1.18 6.52 -2.99
N GLY A 60 -0.03 6.27 -2.47
CA GLY A 60 -1.09 7.27 -2.30
C GLY A 60 -0.85 8.19 -1.11
N PHE A 61 -1.87 8.97 -0.75
CA PHE A 61 -1.78 9.99 0.29
C PHE A 61 -2.51 9.57 1.59
N ASP A 62 -1.95 9.97 2.73
CA ASP A 62 -2.49 9.76 4.07
C ASP A 62 -3.99 10.05 4.20
N LEU A 63 -4.48 11.17 3.66
CA LEU A 63 -5.90 11.52 3.67
C LEU A 63 -6.81 10.47 2.99
N LEU A 64 -6.28 9.72 2.02
CA LEU A 64 -7.00 8.65 1.31
C LEU A 64 -6.76 7.28 1.95
N VAL A 65 -5.59 7.07 2.52
CA VAL A 65 -5.14 5.77 3.07
C VAL A 65 -5.66 5.57 4.49
N ASN A 66 -5.71 6.61 5.31
CA ASN A 66 -6.11 6.52 6.71
C ASN A 66 -7.56 6.01 6.90
N PRO A 67 -8.56 6.42 6.09
CA PRO A 67 -9.90 5.84 6.16
C PRO A 67 -9.94 4.34 5.85
N VAL A 68 -9.07 3.87 4.94
CA VAL A 68 -8.94 2.44 4.61
C VAL A 68 -8.33 1.69 5.78
N ALA A 69 -7.24 2.21 6.36
CA ALA A 69 -6.60 1.63 7.55
C ALA A 69 -7.57 1.55 8.74
N ALA A 70 -8.36 2.60 8.96
CA ALA A 70 -9.37 2.63 10.02
C ALA A 70 -10.45 1.55 9.82
N SER A 71 -10.93 1.37 8.58
CA SER A 71 -11.89 0.30 8.25
C SER A 71 -11.34 -1.11 8.48
N LEU A 72 -10.01 -1.27 8.43
CA LEU A 72 -9.30 -2.53 8.70
C LEU A 72 -8.81 -2.65 10.16
N ASN A 73 -9.18 -1.71 11.03
CA ASN A 73 -8.71 -1.64 12.41
C ASN A 73 -7.17 -1.68 12.51
N LEU A 74 -6.46 -1.03 11.59
CA LEU A 74 -5.01 -0.90 11.60
C LEU A 74 -4.61 0.36 12.38
N PRO A 75 -3.63 0.25 13.31
CA PRO A 75 -3.15 1.41 14.03
C PRO A 75 -2.33 2.31 13.10
N GLN A 76 -2.24 3.61 13.40
CA GLN A 76 -1.63 4.60 12.49
C GLN A 76 -0.13 4.34 12.27
N GLU A 77 0.56 3.80 13.27
CA GLU A 77 1.96 3.37 13.16
C GLU A 77 2.19 2.24 12.14
N ASN A 78 1.13 1.54 11.73
CA ASN A 78 1.20 0.49 10.72
C ASN A 78 0.90 1.01 9.29
N VAL A 79 0.75 2.32 9.11
CA VAL A 79 0.39 2.94 7.83
C VAL A 79 1.55 3.76 7.29
N TYR A 80 2.02 3.37 6.11
CA TYR A 80 3.05 4.09 5.36
C TYR A 80 2.44 4.66 4.08
N SER A 81 2.45 5.98 3.94
CA SER A 81 1.93 6.66 2.75
C SER A 81 2.60 8.02 2.54
N ASN A 82 2.39 8.62 1.37
CA ASN A 82 2.80 10.00 1.14
C ASN A 82 1.91 10.95 1.93
N LYS A 83 2.43 12.11 2.33
CA LYS A 83 1.67 13.11 3.07
C LYS A 83 1.56 14.39 2.26
N LEU A 84 0.35 14.88 2.04
CA LEU A 84 0.16 16.20 1.41
C LEU A 84 0.37 17.30 2.45
N LEU A 85 0.97 18.40 2.01
CA LEU A 85 1.20 19.59 2.81
C LEU A 85 0.30 20.71 2.31
N PHE A 86 -0.31 21.43 3.24
CA PHE A 86 -1.17 22.57 2.94
C PHE A 86 -0.68 23.79 3.72
N ALA A 87 -0.84 24.98 3.13
CA ALA A 87 -0.66 26.23 3.84
C ALA A 87 -1.85 26.49 4.78
N ASP A 88 -1.76 27.53 5.61
CA ASP A 88 -2.80 27.88 6.58
C ASP A 88 -4.15 28.18 5.93
N ASP A 89 -4.15 28.68 4.69
CA ASP A 89 -5.35 28.93 3.88
C ASP A 89 -5.93 27.68 3.21
N GLY A 90 -5.30 26.51 3.41
CA GLY A 90 -5.70 25.24 2.82
C GLY A 90 -5.24 25.02 1.38
N SER A 91 -4.46 25.94 0.81
CA SER A 91 -3.85 25.78 -0.52
C SER A 91 -2.75 24.72 -0.51
N TYR A 92 -2.53 24.07 -1.67
CA TYR A 92 -1.48 23.07 -1.84
C TYR A 92 -0.09 23.67 -1.59
N ALA A 93 0.65 23.12 -0.63
CA ALA A 93 1.99 23.58 -0.26
C ALA A 93 3.08 22.53 -0.54
N GLY A 94 2.75 21.40 -1.17
CA GLY A 94 3.69 20.33 -1.47
C GLY A 94 3.27 18.98 -0.92
N PHE A 95 4.24 18.09 -0.80
CA PHE A 95 4.10 16.80 -0.11
C PHE A 95 5.38 16.52 0.67
N ASP A 96 5.27 15.66 1.69
CA ASP A 96 6.40 15.26 2.51
C ASP A 96 7.39 14.41 1.69
N THR A 97 8.56 14.99 1.44
CA THR A 97 9.67 14.34 0.75
C THR A 97 10.56 13.52 1.70
N GLY A 98 10.32 13.57 3.00
CA GLY A 98 10.95 12.68 3.98
C GLY A 98 10.35 11.27 3.97
N ALA A 99 9.06 11.15 3.65
CA ALA A 99 8.35 9.88 3.61
C ALA A 99 9.02 8.86 2.68
N LEU A 100 9.21 7.62 3.15
CA LEU A 100 9.84 6.55 2.38
C LEU A 100 9.11 6.27 1.07
N THR A 101 7.77 6.27 1.10
CA THR A 101 6.88 6.08 -0.06
C THR A 101 6.96 7.17 -1.11
N SER A 102 7.68 8.26 -0.85
CA SER A 102 7.91 9.34 -1.81
C SER A 102 9.11 9.08 -2.74
N LYS A 103 9.88 8.02 -2.45
CA LYS A 103 11.06 7.58 -3.20
C LYS A 103 10.68 6.48 -4.19
N SER A 104 11.47 6.30 -5.25
CA SER A 104 11.23 5.29 -6.29
C SER A 104 11.12 3.86 -5.76
N GLU A 105 11.95 3.50 -4.77
CA GLU A 105 11.92 2.17 -4.11
C GLU A 105 11.21 2.22 -2.75
N GLY A 106 10.23 3.11 -2.59
CA GLY A 106 9.63 3.42 -1.29
C GLY A 106 9.04 2.22 -0.55
N LYS A 107 8.39 1.28 -1.26
CA LYS A 107 7.87 0.05 -0.65
C LYS A 107 9.01 -0.87 -0.16
N ALA A 108 10.07 -1.02 -0.94
CA ALA A 108 11.24 -1.81 -0.55
C ALA A 108 11.94 -1.22 0.69
N LEU A 109 12.05 0.11 0.77
CA LEU A 109 12.60 0.80 1.93
C LEU A 109 11.75 0.61 3.18
N VAL A 110 10.42 0.67 3.07
CA VAL A 110 9.51 0.38 4.18
C VAL A 110 9.68 -1.06 4.65
N VAL A 111 9.75 -2.03 3.73
CA VAL A 111 9.98 -3.43 4.09
C VAL A 111 11.34 -3.61 4.79
N ALA A 112 12.40 -2.94 4.34
CA ALA A 112 13.70 -2.98 4.99
C ALA A 112 13.63 -2.47 6.44
N GLU A 113 12.98 -1.32 6.65
CA GLU A 113 12.78 -0.73 7.98
C GLU A 113 11.97 -1.68 8.89
N LEU A 114 10.93 -2.31 8.37
CA LEU A 114 10.12 -3.26 9.14
C LEU A 114 10.91 -4.51 9.53
N ILE A 115 11.73 -5.05 8.63
CA ILE A 115 12.60 -6.20 8.93
C ILE A 115 13.62 -5.82 10.01
N GLU A 116 14.25 -4.65 9.91
CA GLU A 116 15.22 -4.16 10.89
C GLU A 116 14.57 -3.91 12.26
N ARG A 117 13.38 -3.31 12.29
CA ARG A 117 12.67 -2.98 13.54
C ARG A 117 12.07 -4.21 14.21
N LEU A 118 11.39 -5.07 13.45
CA LEU A 118 10.61 -6.20 13.96
C LEU A 118 11.40 -7.50 14.05
N HIS A 119 12.57 -7.57 13.42
CA HIS A 119 13.42 -8.78 13.38
C HIS A 119 12.67 -10.02 12.88
N THR A 120 11.78 -9.85 11.91
CA THR A 120 10.91 -10.91 11.39
C THR A 120 10.86 -10.92 9.87
N LYS A 121 10.30 -12.00 9.31
CA LYS A 121 10.06 -12.14 7.87
C LYS A 121 8.86 -11.28 7.47
N VAL A 122 8.97 -10.60 6.33
CA VAL A 122 7.89 -9.80 5.76
C VAL A 122 7.44 -10.42 4.45
N VAL A 123 6.12 -10.58 4.29
CA VAL A 123 5.48 -10.93 3.01
C VAL A 123 4.78 -9.68 2.49
N ILE A 124 5.03 -9.32 1.24
CA ILE A 124 4.33 -8.21 0.59
C ILE A 124 3.25 -8.74 -0.36
N VAL A 125 2.08 -8.11 -0.33
CA VAL A 125 0.93 -8.45 -1.18
C VAL A 125 0.54 -7.21 -1.99
N GLY A 126 0.42 -7.32 -3.31
CA GLY A 126 0.06 -6.16 -4.13
C GLY A 126 -0.10 -6.46 -5.63
N ASP A 127 -0.68 -5.51 -6.35
CA ASP A 127 -1.03 -5.64 -7.79
C ASP A 127 0.01 -5.03 -8.73
N GLY A 128 1.05 -4.37 -8.20
CA GLY A 128 1.97 -3.53 -8.97
C GLY A 128 3.40 -4.02 -9.00
N MET A 129 4.16 -3.61 -10.03
CA MET A 129 5.60 -3.89 -10.10
C MET A 129 6.40 -3.26 -8.97
N THR A 130 5.90 -2.17 -8.36
CA THR A 130 6.52 -1.57 -7.17
C THR A 130 6.42 -2.47 -5.94
N ASP A 131 5.38 -3.32 -5.88
CA ASP A 131 5.22 -4.32 -4.82
C ASP A 131 6.16 -5.50 -5.07
N ALA A 132 6.21 -5.97 -6.31
CA ALA A 132 7.13 -7.03 -6.72
C ALA A 132 8.59 -6.67 -6.44
N ARG A 133 9.00 -5.42 -6.74
CA ARG A 133 10.37 -4.93 -6.49
C ARG A 133 10.73 -4.80 -5.02
N ALA A 134 9.76 -4.80 -4.11
CA ALA A 134 10.04 -4.84 -2.68
C ALA A 134 10.42 -6.24 -2.17
N CYS A 135 10.54 -7.23 -3.07
CA CYS A 135 11.03 -8.58 -2.82
C CYS A 135 12.23 -8.86 -3.74
N PRO A 136 13.49 -8.73 -3.27
CA PRO A 136 13.93 -8.39 -1.90
C PRO A 136 13.69 -6.90 -1.53
N PRO A 137 13.65 -6.54 -0.23
CA PRO A 137 14.03 -7.34 0.94
C PRO A 137 12.91 -8.19 1.57
N ALA A 138 11.67 -8.11 1.08
CA ALA A 138 10.61 -9.03 1.52
C ALA A 138 11.06 -10.49 1.32
N THR A 139 10.58 -11.37 2.20
CA THR A 139 10.83 -12.80 2.09
C THR A 139 10.06 -13.41 0.92
N HIS A 140 8.82 -12.97 0.72
CA HIS A 140 7.99 -13.39 -0.41
C HIS A 140 7.14 -12.23 -0.91
N PHE A 141 6.82 -12.27 -2.20
CA PHE A 141 5.82 -11.42 -2.83
C PHE A 141 4.64 -12.27 -3.32
N VAL A 142 3.42 -11.87 -2.93
CA VAL A 142 2.17 -12.42 -3.47
C VAL A 142 1.53 -11.37 -4.39
N GLY A 143 1.43 -11.70 -5.67
CA GLY A 143 0.72 -10.88 -6.64
C GLY A 143 -0.79 -10.96 -6.41
N PHE A 144 -1.47 -9.82 -6.38
CA PHE A 144 -2.89 -9.73 -6.05
C PHE A 144 -3.68 -9.03 -7.16
N GLY A 145 -4.16 -9.82 -8.12
CA GLY A 145 -4.80 -9.37 -9.35
C GLY A 145 -6.33 -9.25 -9.28
N VAL A 146 -6.94 -9.14 -8.09
CA VAL A 146 -8.41 -9.13 -7.93
C VAL A 146 -9.07 -7.97 -8.66
N ASN A 147 -8.50 -6.77 -8.57
CA ASN A 147 -9.05 -5.57 -9.19
C ASN A 147 -8.45 -5.32 -10.59
N VAL A 148 -7.15 -5.59 -10.74
CA VAL A 148 -6.41 -5.39 -11.99
C VAL A 148 -5.41 -6.53 -12.17
N ASP A 149 -5.65 -7.37 -13.17
CA ASP A 149 -4.69 -8.40 -13.56
C ASP A 149 -3.61 -7.79 -14.47
N ARG A 150 -2.35 -7.87 -14.02
CA ARG A 150 -1.19 -7.35 -14.76
C ARG A 150 -0.26 -8.50 -15.12
N PRO A 151 -0.08 -8.82 -16.42
CA PRO A 151 0.84 -9.87 -16.85
C PRO A 151 2.25 -9.71 -16.28
N SER A 152 2.79 -8.49 -16.26
CA SER A 152 4.12 -8.22 -15.70
C SER A 152 4.27 -8.62 -14.23
N VAL A 153 3.20 -8.55 -13.45
CA VAL A 153 3.20 -8.92 -12.02
C VAL A 153 3.02 -10.41 -11.87
N ARG A 154 2.10 -11.01 -12.65
CA ARG A 154 1.92 -12.46 -12.73
C ARG A 154 3.21 -13.19 -13.06
N ASP A 155 3.98 -12.67 -14.01
CA ASP A 155 5.26 -13.25 -14.44
C ASP A 155 6.40 -13.03 -13.41
N SER A 156 6.19 -12.16 -12.41
CA SER A 156 7.21 -11.80 -11.41
C SER A 156 7.17 -12.65 -10.14
N THR A 157 6.15 -13.49 -9.94
CA THR A 157 6.02 -14.32 -8.74
C THR A 157 5.32 -15.65 -9.03
N PRO A 158 5.74 -16.76 -8.40
CA PRO A 158 4.98 -18.01 -8.44
C PRO A 158 3.68 -17.96 -7.60
N TYR A 159 3.51 -16.93 -6.75
CA TYR A 159 2.34 -16.76 -5.89
C TYR A 159 1.47 -15.63 -6.43
N PHE A 160 0.44 -15.97 -7.21
CA PHE A 160 -0.47 -14.99 -7.79
C PHE A 160 -1.94 -15.37 -7.54
N CYS A 161 -2.68 -14.47 -6.91
CA CYS A 161 -4.09 -14.66 -6.54
C CYS A 161 -4.96 -13.68 -7.35
N THR A 162 -6.03 -14.20 -7.96
CA THR A 162 -7.06 -13.44 -8.66
C THR A 162 -8.37 -13.31 -7.88
N SER A 163 -8.46 -13.92 -6.69
CA SER A 163 -9.57 -13.75 -5.74
C SER A 163 -9.06 -13.66 -4.30
N VAL A 164 -9.90 -13.15 -3.40
CA VAL A 164 -9.65 -13.15 -1.95
C VAL A 164 -9.59 -14.58 -1.41
N ASP A 165 -10.49 -15.47 -1.88
CA ASP A 165 -10.48 -16.89 -1.50
C ASP A 165 -9.15 -17.57 -1.83
N GLN A 166 -8.55 -17.27 -2.98
CA GLN A 166 -7.24 -17.82 -3.36
C GLN A 166 -6.12 -17.30 -2.43
N LEU A 167 -6.21 -16.04 -2.01
CA LEU A 167 -5.25 -15.46 -1.06
C LEU A 167 -5.38 -16.13 0.31
N GLU A 168 -6.62 -16.35 0.77
CA GLU A 168 -6.90 -17.04 2.01
C GLU A 168 -6.40 -18.50 1.99
N GLN A 169 -6.72 -19.25 0.93
CA GLN A 169 -6.24 -20.62 0.74
C GLN A 169 -4.71 -20.70 0.72
N LEU A 170 -4.06 -19.75 0.05
CA LEU A 170 -2.60 -19.65 0.06
C LEU A 170 -2.09 -19.48 1.49
N PHE A 171 -2.64 -18.52 2.25
CA PHE A 171 -2.23 -18.25 3.63
C PHE A 171 -2.53 -19.40 4.59
N GLN A 172 -3.62 -20.14 4.40
CA GLN A 172 -3.90 -21.37 5.13
C GLN A 172 -2.87 -22.46 4.83
N SER A 173 -2.52 -22.65 3.54
CA SER A 173 -1.57 -23.70 3.12
C SER A 173 -0.17 -23.52 3.69
N VAL A 174 0.22 -22.29 4.03
CA VAL A 174 1.50 -21.97 4.66
C VAL A 174 1.40 -21.68 6.16
N GLY A 175 0.22 -21.88 6.75
CA GLY A 175 -0.03 -21.75 8.20
C GLY A 175 -0.03 -20.32 8.75
N LEU A 176 -0.22 -19.30 7.89
CA LEU A 176 -0.40 -17.90 8.31
C LEU A 176 -1.84 -17.67 8.83
N ILE A 177 -2.82 -18.33 8.20
CA ILE A 177 -4.21 -18.36 8.65
C ILE A 177 -4.54 -19.77 9.16
N ARG A 178 -5.36 -19.85 10.21
CA ARG A 178 -5.88 -21.10 10.79
C ARG A 178 -7.40 -21.03 10.74
N ASP A 179 -8.04 -22.19 10.61
CA ASP A 179 -9.49 -22.32 10.71
C ASP A 179 -9.98 -22.17 12.16
#